data_AF-A0A7Y2XRW6-F1
#
_entry.id   AF-A0A7Y2XRW6-F1
#
_cell.length_a   1.000
_cell.length_b   1.000
_cell.length_c   1.000
_cell.angle_alpha   90.00
_cell.angle_beta   90.00
_cell.angle_gamma   90.00
#
_symmetry.space_group_name_H-M   'P 1'
#
loop_
_entity.id
_entity.type
_entity.pdbx_description
1 polymer ?
#
loop_
_entity_poly.entity_id
_entity_poly.type
_entity_poly.pdbx_seq_one_letter_code
_entity_poly.pdbx_strand_id
1 'polypeptide(L)'
;MTSLIGVMPLSLTAGPAATTAVAIPPVKEAAPVRLEPTLHLRLAHGNTSLPAGEVAFAGHDPSQDNFNFQGLEIGTNIHIGEYIAGFATVNIFKNDGEDFDSEFEEGFLKLQNLPGGFEIRGGRMLARFGDQNARHLHAWDFVNSNLANVRYLGEDGLAYEGGELTWLAPTPWTDALSIGFGSPVAHNHDHGDHDDHDDHGGGGHDHGEEAEMARLAQDVIAVRYQAQFGPNDFHRFRV
;
A
#
# COMPACT_ATOMS: atom_id res chain seq x y z
N MET A 1 -42.65 -44.88 9.83
CA MET A 1 -42.63 -45.37 11.23
C MET A 1 -41.97 -46.74 11.22
N THR A 2 -40.70 -46.80 11.61
CA THR A 2 -39.97 -48.05 11.81
C THR A 2 -39.16 -47.86 13.08
N SER A 3 -39.61 -48.52 14.15
CA SER A 3 -39.03 -48.46 15.49
C SER A 3 -38.04 -49.61 15.65
N LEU A 4 -36.76 -49.31 15.86
CA LEU A 4 -35.74 -50.30 16.19
C LEU A 4 -35.45 -50.20 17.70
N ILE A 5 -35.84 -51.25 18.42
CA ILE A 5 -35.60 -51.43 19.86
C ILE A 5 -34.17 -51.94 20.02
N GLY A 6 -33.29 -51.09 20.56
CA GLY A 6 -31.92 -51.46 20.95
C GLY A 6 -31.85 -51.80 22.44
N VAL A 7 -31.57 -53.06 22.75
CA VAL A 7 -31.32 -53.53 24.13
C VAL A 7 -29.85 -53.27 24.46
N MET A 8 -29.59 -52.48 25.50
CA MET A 8 -28.25 -52.24 26.04
C MET A 8 -27.92 -53.29 27.11
N PRO A 9 -26.75 -53.96 27.07
CA PRO A 9 -26.23 -54.63 28.23
C PRO A 9 -25.47 -53.63 29.12
N LEU A 10 -25.97 -53.45 30.34
CA LEU A 10 -25.30 -52.71 31.42
C LEU A 10 -24.22 -53.64 32.02
N SER A 11 -22.94 -53.35 31.78
CA SER A 11 -21.83 -53.99 32.49
C SER A 11 -21.36 -53.06 33.61
N LEU A 12 -21.51 -53.50 34.86
CA LEU A 12 -21.00 -52.81 36.03
C LEU A 12 -19.68 -53.46 36.45
N THR A 13 -18.55 -52.87 36.07
CA THR A 13 -17.24 -53.19 36.66
C THR A 13 -16.61 -51.89 37.14
N ALA A 14 -16.67 -51.63 38.45
CA ALA A 14 -15.98 -50.51 39.08
C ALA A 14 -14.48 -50.83 39.16
N GLY A 15 -13.69 -50.21 38.28
CA GLY A 15 -12.23 -50.15 38.40
C GLY A 15 -11.79 -49.04 39.39
N PRO A 16 -10.58 -49.12 39.95
CA PRO A 16 -10.08 -48.12 40.91
C PRO A 16 -10.02 -46.73 40.25
N ALA A 17 -10.43 -45.71 41.01
CA ALA A 17 -10.44 -44.33 40.57
C ALA A 17 -9.02 -43.89 40.17
N ALA A 18 -8.82 -43.62 38.88
CA ALA A 18 -7.62 -42.99 38.39
C ALA A 18 -7.61 -41.54 38.87
N THR A 19 -6.60 -41.17 39.64
CA THR A 19 -6.27 -39.77 39.92
C THR A 19 -5.97 -39.10 38.59
N THR A 20 -6.92 -38.34 38.04
CA THR A 20 -6.66 -37.48 36.89
C THR A 20 -5.68 -36.40 37.34
N ALA A 21 -4.43 -36.52 36.89
CA ALA A 21 -3.49 -35.41 36.93
C ALA A 21 -4.17 -34.20 36.27
N VAL A 22 -4.16 -33.06 36.95
CA VAL A 22 -4.56 -31.78 36.35
C VAL A 22 -3.61 -31.55 35.19
N ALA A 23 -4.12 -31.67 33.96
CA ALA A 23 -3.37 -31.29 32.78
C ALA A 23 -3.09 -29.78 32.89
N ILE A 24 -1.81 -29.42 33.05
CA ILE A 24 -1.38 -28.04 32.86
C ILE A 24 -1.74 -27.71 31.41
N PRO A 25 -2.56 -26.68 31.13
CA PRO A 25 -2.86 -26.30 29.76
C PRO A 25 -1.53 -26.03 29.05
N PRO A 26 -1.36 -26.49 27.80
CA PRO A 26 -0.13 -26.20 27.07
C PRO A 26 0.08 -24.68 27.05
N VAL A 27 1.33 -24.26 27.29
CA VAL A 27 1.75 -22.88 27.07
C VAL A 27 1.30 -22.52 25.66
N LYS A 28 0.44 -21.49 25.54
CA LYS A 28 -0.06 -21.01 24.24
C LYS A 28 1.18 -20.64 23.42
N GLU A 29 1.43 -21.39 22.35
CA GLU A 29 2.58 -21.18 21.47
C GLU A 29 2.59 -19.70 21.05
N ALA A 30 3.75 -19.04 21.17
CA ALA A 30 3.88 -17.67 20.73
C ALA A 30 3.49 -17.61 19.24
N ALA A 31 2.67 -16.64 18.87
CA ALA A 31 2.23 -16.51 17.49
C ALA A 31 3.46 -16.48 16.55
N PRO A 32 3.48 -17.29 15.48
CA PRO A 32 4.64 -17.36 14.59
C PRO A 32 4.90 -15.98 13.98
N VAL A 33 6.15 -15.53 14.04
CA VAL A 33 6.61 -14.30 13.41
C VAL A 33 7.27 -14.65 12.09
N ARG A 34 6.82 -14.03 11.00
CA ARG A 34 7.39 -14.16 9.66
C ARG A 34 7.82 -12.79 9.15
N LEU A 35 9.05 -12.69 8.69
CA LEU A 35 9.62 -11.49 8.06
C LEU A 35 9.90 -11.79 6.59
N GLU A 36 9.49 -10.88 5.71
CA GLU A 36 9.64 -11.00 4.26
C GLU A 36 10.27 -9.71 3.71
N PRO A 37 11.62 -9.63 3.66
CA PRO A 37 12.31 -8.48 3.08
C PRO A 37 12.08 -8.43 1.57
N THR A 38 12.02 -7.22 1.01
CA THR A 38 11.82 -6.96 -0.42
C THR A 38 12.88 -5.98 -0.94
N LEU A 39 13.21 -6.13 -2.22
CA LEU A 39 14.12 -5.26 -2.96
C LEU A 39 13.63 -5.16 -4.40
N HIS A 40 13.35 -3.94 -4.88
CA HIS A 40 12.91 -3.68 -6.25
C HIS A 40 13.77 -2.60 -6.88
N LEU A 41 14.20 -2.82 -8.13
CA LEU A 41 14.94 -1.85 -8.92
C LEU A 41 14.16 -1.56 -10.18
N ARG A 42 13.86 -0.28 -10.43
CA ARG A 42 13.16 0.17 -11.63
C ARG A 42 14.04 1.13 -12.43
N LEU A 43 14.27 0.75 -13.68
CA LEU A 43 15.08 1.48 -14.65
C LEU A 43 14.24 1.67 -15.92
N ALA A 44 14.35 2.82 -16.55
CA ALA A 44 13.73 3.08 -17.84
C ALA A 44 14.77 3.51 -18.87
N HIS A 45 14.50 3.20 -20.13
CA HIS A 45 15.27 3.73 -21.25
C HIS A 45 14.34 4.19 -22.36
N GLY A 46 14.49 5.44 -22.80
CA GLY A 46 13.69 5.99 -23.87
C GLY A 46 14.13 7.39 -24.26
N ASN A 47 13.57 7.90 -25.35
CA ASN A 47 13.81 9.27 -25.80
C ASN A 47 12.46 9.90 -26.14
N THR A 48 12.40 11.21 -26.00
CA THR A 48 11.24 12.00 -26.40
C THR A 48 11.66 13.19 -27.26
N SER A 49 10.79 13.61 -28.17
CA SER A 49 10.96 14.88 -28.89
C SER A 49 10.42 16.08 -28.13
N LEU A 50 9.70 15.84 -27.04
CA LEU A 50 9.20 16.86 -26.12
C LEU A 50 10.30 17.19 -25.09
N PRO A 51 10.36 18.43 -24.58
CA PRO A 51 11.18 18.75 -23.42
C PRO A 51 10.84 17.82 -22.24
N ALA A 52 11.83 17.44 -21.44
CA ALA A 52 11.63 16.45 -20.39
C ALA A 52 10.62 16.89 -19.31
N GLY A 53 10.62 18.18 -18.95
CA GLY A 53 9.63 18.78 -18.04
C GLY A 53 8.20 18.83 -18.59
N GLU A 54 7.97 18.46 -19.86
CA GLU A 54 6.62 18.33 -20.42
C GLU A 54 6.09 16.89 -20.38
N VAL A 55 6.91 15.91 -19.94
CA VAL A 55 6.53 14.49 -19.91
C VAL A 55 6.73 13.83 -18.54
N ALA A 56 7.58 14.37 -17.68
CA ALA A 56 7.74 13.95 -16.29
C ALA A 56 6.75 14.73 -15.43
N PHE A 57 5.67 14.05 -15.00
CA PHE A 57 4.63 14.67 -14.18
C PHE A 57 4.67 14.17 -12.74
N ALA A 58 5.10 12.93 -12.50
CA ALA A 58 5.26 12.37 -11.16
C ALA A 58 6.73 12.32 -10.74
N GLY A 59 7.00 12.29 -9.43
CA GLY A 59 8.36 12.33 -8.87
C GLY A 59 9.25 11.14 -9.25
N HIS A 60 8.69 10.07 -9.82
CA HIS A 60 9.42 8.90 -10.31
C HIS A 60 9.26 8.66 -11.81
N ASP A 61 8.66 9.60 -12.54
CA ASP A 61 8.57 9.53 -13.99
C ASP A 61 9.97 9.69 -14.62
N PRO A 62 10.23 9.07 -15.79
CA PRO A 62 11.46 9.35 -16.54
C PRO A 62 11.56 10.85 -16.88
N SER A 63 12.61 11.50 -16.37
CA SER A 63 12.84 12.95 -16.47
C SER A 63 13.99 13.33 -17.41
N GLN A 64 14.59 12.35 -18.11
CA GLN A 64 15.62 12.61 -19.11
C GLN A 64 15.59 11.62 -20.26
N ASP A 65 16.26 12.01 -21.34
CA ASP A 65 16.53 11.12 -22.46
C ASP A 65 17.53 10.01 -22.09
N ASN A 66 17.42 8.90 -22.79
CA ASN A 66 18.17 7.67 -22.59
C ASN A 66 17.82 6.99 -21.26
N PHE A 67 18.82 6.70 -20.43
CA PHE A 67 18.67 5.89 -19.24
C PHE A 67 18.17 6.72 -18.06
N ASN A 68 17.18 6.19 -17.34
CA ASN A 68 16.58 6.79 -16.16
C ASN A 68 16.63 5.78 -15.00
N PHE A 69 17.09 6.25 -13.85
CA PHE A 69 17.00 5.51 -12.60
C PHE A 69 15.73 5.97 -11.88
N GLN A 70 14.65 5.21 -11.98
CA GLN A 70 13.37 5.62 -11.40
C GLN A 70 13.30 5.35 -9.90
N GLY A 71 13.88 4.23 -9.45
CA GLY A 71 13.92 3.93 -8.03
C GLY A 71 14.55 2.59 -7.66
N LEU A 72 15.02 2.52 -6.42
CA LEU A 72 15.42 1.33 -5.70
C LEU A 72 14.63 1.28 -4.39
N GLU A 73 13.62 0.43 -4.35
CA GLU A 73 12.75 0.25 -3.19
C GLU A 73 13.27 -0.89 -2.31
N ILE A 74 13.55 -0.58 -1.05
CA ILE A 74 13.96 -1.53 -0.01
C ILE A 74 12.85 -1.60 1.01
N GLY A 75 12.26 -2.78 1.20
CA GLY A 75 11.12 -2.93 2.09
C GLY A 75 11.13 -4.22 2.88
N THR A 76 10.11 -4.37 3.72
CA THR A 76 9.85 -5.60 4.45
C THR A 76 8.39 -5.72 4.83
N ASN A 77 7.90 -6.96 4.85
CA ASN A 77 6.62 -7.30 5.44
C ASN A 77 6.84 -8.11 6.72
N ILE A 78 6.04 -7.84 7.74
CA ILE A 78 6.00 -8.63 8.97
C ILE A 78 4.61 -9.25 9.13
N HIS A 79 4.57 -10.50 9.56
CA HIS A 79 3.33 -11.19 9.91
C HIS A 79 3.49 -11.80 11.30
N ILE A 80 2.52 -11.57 12.19
CA ILE A 80 2.50 -12.13 13.54
C ILE A 80 1.19 -12.89 13.71
N GLY A 81 1.28 -14.23 13.62
CA GLY A 81 0.10 -15.10 13.55
C GLY A 81 -0.77 -14.78 12.33
N GLU A 82 -2.09 -14.89 12.49
CA GLU A 82 -3.07 -14.72 11.41
C GLU A 82 -3.67 -13.31 11.33
N TYR A 83 -3.53 -12.51 12.39
CA TYR A 83 -4.28 -11.26 12.57
C TYR A 83 -3.46 -10.00 12.40
N ILE A 84 -2.13 -10.06 12.54
CA ILE A 84 -1.27 -8.87 12.45
C ILE A 84 -0.38 -9.02 11.24
N ALA A 85 -0.45 -8.04 10.34
CA ALA A 85 0.50 -7.81 9.27
C ALA A 85 1.10 -6.41 9.41
N GLY A 86 2.23 -6.15 8.78
CA GLY A 86 2.84 -4.83 8.71
C GLY A 86 3.73 -4.72 7.50
N PHE A 87 3.95 -3.50 7.05
CA PHE A 87 4.74 -3.20 5.87
C PHE A 87 5.49 -1.88 6.09
N ALA A 88 6.72 -1.83 5.62
CA ALA A 88 7.51 -0.62 5.56
C ALA A 88 8.41 -0.64 4.33
N THR A 89 8.64 0.52 3.72
CA THR A 89 9.54 0.66 2.58
C THR A 89 10.24 2.00 2.58
N VAL A 90 11.42 2.03 1.97
CA VAL A 90 12.17 3.23 1.60
C VAL A 90 12.46 3.12 0.12
N ASN A 91 12.28 4.21 -0.62
CA ASN A 91 12.70 4.31 -2.02
C ASN A 91 13.94 5.21 -2.12
N ILE A 92 14.89 4.83 -2.96
CA ILE A 92 16.03 5.64 -3.34
C ILE A 92 15.83 5.99 -4.81
N PHE A 93 15.83 7.27 -5.17
CA PHE A 93 15.53 7.73 -6.52
C PHE A 93 16.52 8.81 -6.97
N LYS A 94 16.41 9.22 -8.24
CA LYS A 94 17.26 10.26 -8.81
C LYS A 94 16.56 10.94 -9.99
N ASN A 95 16.44 12.26 -9.93
CA ASN A 95 15.98 13.07 -11.05
C ASN A 95 17.14 13.59 -11.92
N ASP A 96 16.83 14.09 -13.11
CA ASP A 96 17.83 14.68 -14.00
C ASP A 96 18.50 15.89 -13.33
N GLY A 97 19.83 15.98 -13.45
CA GLY A 97 20.61 17.05 -12.82
C GLY A 97 20.77 16.99 -11.30
N GLU A 98 20.08 16.08 -10.59
CA GLU A 98 20.12 15.96 -9.13
C GLU A 98 21.04 14.81 -8.66
N ASP A 99 21.39 14.81 -7.37
CA ASP A 99 22.03 13.66 -6.72
C ASP A 99 20.98 12.60 -6.34
N PHE A 100 21.45 11.40 -5.91
CA PHE A 100 20.52 10.41 -5.37
C PHE A 100 19.90 10.91 -4.07
N ASP A 101 18.59 10.76 -3.95
CA ASP A 101 17.85 11.02 -2.73
C ASP A 101 17.10 9.76 -2.27
N SER A 102 16.57 9.77 -1.05
CA SER A 102 15.82 8.67 -0.48
C SER A 102 14.63 9.14 0.33
N GLU A 103 13.52 8.43 0.20
CA GLU A 103 12.28 8.73 0.88
C GLU A 103 11.69 7.50 1.60
N PHE A 104 11.15 7.74 2.79
CA PHE A 104 10.31 6.78 3.50
C PHE A 104 8.85 6.90 3.03
N GLU A 105 8.45 6.02 2.10
CA GLU A 105 7.14 6.08 1.44
C GLU A 105 6.01 5.59 2.36
N GLU A 106 6.13 4.40 2.95
CA GLU A 106 5.09 3.78 3.78
C GLU A 106 5.66 3.05 5.00
N GLY A 107 4.84 3.02 6.06
CA GLY A 107 5.12 2.30 7.30
C GLY A 107 3.85 2.15 8.13
N PHE A 108 3.24 0.96 8.13
CA PHE A 108 2.00 0.72 8.87
C PHE A 108 1.89 -0.70 9.42
N LEU A 109 1.02 -0.85 10.43
CA LEU A 109 0.52 -2.13 10.90
C LEU A 109 -0.93 -2.32 10.47
N LYS A 110 -1.34 -3.57 10.28
CA LYS A 110 -2.68 -3.99 9.89
C LYS A 110 -3.17 -5.08 10.81
N LEU A 111 -4.35 -4.86 11.40
CA LEU A 111 -5.21 -5.89 11.95
C LEU A 111 -6.12 -6.41 10.84
N GLN A 112 -5.92 -7.67 10.46
CA GLN A 112 -6.64 -8.32 9.36
C GLN A 112 -7.46 -9.51 9.86
N ASN A 113 -8.27 -10.11 8.98
CA ASN A 113 -9.13 -11.25 9.31
C ASN A 113 -10.09 -10.99 10.48
N LEU A 114 -10.55 -9.74 10.64
CA LEU A 114 -11.52 -9.42 11.68
C LEU A 114 -12.92 -9.97 11.31
N PRO A 115 -13.74 -10.36 12.29
CA PRO A 115 -15.08 -10.88 12.04
C PRO A 115 -15.90 -9.95 11.15
N GLY A 116 -16.59 -10.51 10.14
CA GLY A 116 -17.40 -9.72 9.21
C GLY A 116 -16.65 -9.21 7.97
N GLY A 117 -15.39 -9.64 7.77
CA GLY A 117 -14.58 -9.23 6.62
C GLY A 117 -13.91 -7.87 6.82
N PHE A 118 -13.63 -7.48 8.06
CA PHE A 118 -13.02 -6.19 8.35
C PHE A 118 -11.50 -6.27 8.48
N GLU A 119 -10.85 -5.18 8.13
CA GLU A 119 -9.44 -4.93 8.39
C GLU A 119 -9.26 -3.48 8.87
N ILE A 120 -8.27 -3.26 9.72
CA ILE A 120 -7.88 -1.93 10.17
C ILE A 120 -6.38 -1.79 9.96
N ARG A 121 -5.92 -0.73 9.29
CA ARG A 121 -4.49 -0.37 9.24
C ARG A 121 -4.23 0.98 9.88
N GLY A 122 -3.04 1.17 10.43
CA GLY A 122 -2.60 2.40 11.09
C GLY A 122 -1.10 2.64 10.94
N GLY A 123 -0.72 3.88 10.64
CA GLY A 123 0.66 4.29 10.35
C GLY A 123 0.72 5.35 9.24
N ARG A 124 1.89 5.47 8.60
CA ARG A 124 2.04 6.22 7.34
C ARG A 124 1.66 5.30 6.18
N MET A 125 0.73 5.73 5.35
CA MET A 125 0.28 4.95 4.20
C MET A 125 -0.13 5.83 3.03
N LEU A 126 0.03 5.32 1.82
CA LEU A 126 -0.59 5.86 0.64
C LEU A 126 -2.11 5.68 0.74
N ALA A 127 -2.81 6.77 0.52
CA ALA A 127 -4.25 6.80 0.53
C ALA A 127 -4.79 5.86 -0.55
N ARG A 128 -5.79 5.06 -0.19
CA ARG A 128 -6.57 4.31 -1.17
C ARG A 128 -7.44 5.29 -1.96
N PHE A 129 -6.86 5.91 -2.98
CA PHE A 129 -7.54 6.75 -3.96
C PHE A 129 -7.28 6.21 -5.37
N GLY A 130 -8.35 6.13 -6.17
CA GLY A 130 -8.25 5.54 -7.51
C GLY A 130 -7.71 4.10 -7.49
N ASP A 131 -7.01 3.71 -8.56
CA ASP A 131 -6.40 2.38 -8.68
C ASP A 131 -4.88 2.39 -8.47
N GLN A 132 -4.22 3.53 -8.72
CA GLN A 132 -2.76 3.64 -8.71
C GLN A 132 -2.19 4.26 -7.42
N ASN A 133 -2.86 5.20 -6.75
CA ASN A 133 -2.23 5.95 -5.65
C ASN A 133 -1.65 5.06 -4.55
N ALA A 134 -2.33 3.97 -4.20
CA ALA A 134 -1.87 3.02 -3.19
C ALA A 134 -0.92 1.95 -3.74
N ARG A 135 -0.20 2.23 -4.84
CA ARG A 135 0.79 1.33 -5.45
C ARG A 135 2.12 2.06 -5.53
N HIS A 136 3.17 1.40 -5.06
CA HIS A 136 4.52 1.88 -5.22
C HIS A 136 5.03 1.69 -6.63
N LEU A 137 6.16 2.32 -6.89
CA LEU A 137 6.82 2.33 -8.17
C LEU A 137 7.00 0.91 -8.71
N HIS A 138 7.40 -0.09 -7.92
CA HIS A 138 7.54 -1.48 -8.40
C HIS A 138 6.24 -2.11 -8.94
N ALA A 139 5.07 -1.60 -8.56
CA ALA A 139 3.76 -2.15 -8.91
C ALA A 139 3.04 -1.36 -10.01
N TRP A 140 3.68 -0.34 -10.59
CA TRP A 140 3.11 0.39 -11.72
C TRP A 140 3.20 -0.43 -13.02
N ASP A 141 2.10 -0.45 -13.77
CA ASP A 141 2.00 -1.12 -15.07
C ASP A 141 2.75 -0.38 -16.19
N PHE A 142 2.95 0.93 -16.03
CA PHE A 142 3.60 1.81 -16.99
C PHE A 142 4.81 2.52 -16.37
N VAL A 143 5.71 3.03 -17.21
CA VAL A 143 6.89 3.78 -16.76
C VAL A 143 6.51 5.08 -16.05
N ASN A 144 5.33 5.64 -16.29
CA ASN A 144 4.87 6.87 -15.65
C ASN A 144 3.64 6.64 -14.75
N SER A 145 3.43 7.57 -13.82
CA SER A 145 2.16 7.69 -13.10
C SER A 145 1.02 8.09 -14.04
N ASN A 146 -0.21 7.72 -13.72
CA ASN A 146 -1.35 8.18 -14.49
C ASN A 146 -1.60 9.67 -14.22
N LEU A 147 -1.96 10.40 -15.28
CA LEU A 147 -2.13 11.85 -15.22
C LEU A 147 -3.20 12.29 -14.21
N ALA A 148 -4.24 11.48 -13.99
CA ALA A 148 -5.27 11.82 -13.00
C ALA A 148 -4.70 11.78 -11.58
N ASN A 149 -3.80 10.85 -11.26
CA ASN A 149 -3.18 10.77 -9.94
C ASN A 149 -2.37 12.02 -9.66
N VAL A 150 -1.47 12.37 -10.59
CA VAL A 150 -0.61 13.55 -10.43
C VAL A 150 -1.42 14.83 -10.34
N ARG A 151 -2.36 15.05 -11.26
CA ARG A 151 -3.11 16.31 -11.34
C ARG A 151 -3.97 16.60 -10.10
N TYR A 152 -4.41 15.56 -9.38
CA TYR A 152 -5.25 15.74 -8.20
C TYR A 152 -4.52 15.56 -6.88
N LEU A 153 -3.45 14.76 -6.84
CA LEU A 153 -2.78 14.36 -5.61
C LEU A 153 -1.34 14.85 -5.48
N GLY A 154 -0.79 15.47 -6.53
CA GLY A 154 0.62 15.86 -6.59
C GLY A 154 1.51 14.76 -7.15
N GLU A 155 2.79 15.09 -7.32
CA GLU A 155 3.77 14.26 -8.02
C GLU A 155 4.04 12.93 -7.32
N ASP A 156 3.99 12.92 -5.99
CA ASP A 156 4.19 11.73 -5.14
C ASP A 156 2.87 11.01 -4.79
N GLY A 157 1.75 11.60 -5.21
CA GLY A 157 0.43 11.16 -4.78
C GLY A 157 0.09 11.54 -3.34
N LEU A 158 -0.98 10.95 -2.81
CA LEU A 158 -1.46 11.28 -1.46
C LEU A 158 -1.03 10.20 -0.47
N ALA A 159 -0.13 10.54 0.44
CA ALA A 159 0.14 9.78 1.66
C ALA A 159 -0.39 10.51 2.90
N TYR A 160 -0.75 9.76 3.93
CA TYR A 160 -1.13 10.32 5.23
C TYR A 160 -0.65 9.44 6.39
N GLU A 161 -0.48 10.08 7.55
CA GLU A 161 -0.29 9.43 8.83
C GLU A 161 -1.64 9.35 9.55
N GLY A 162 -2.14 8.13 9.77
CA GLY A 162 -3.47 7.95 10.30
C GLY A 162 -3.93 6.50 10.33
N GLY A 163 -5.23 6.31 10.17
CA GLY A 163 -5.87 4.99 10.21
C GLY A 163 -6.85 4.79 9.06
N GLU A 164 -7.07 3.53 8.69
CA GLU A 164 -8.03 3.14 7.67
C GLU A 164 -8.80 1.89 8.11
N LEU A 165 -10.13 1.96 8.00
CA LEU A 165 -11.02 0.81 8.12
C LEU A 165 -11.37 0.31 6.72
N THR A 166 -11.27 -1.00 6.51
CA THR A 166 -11.69 -1.66 5.28
C THR A 166 -12.71 -2.74 5.57
N TRP A 167 -13.75 -2.80 4.76
CA TRP A 167 -14.68 -3.91 4.69
C TRP A 167 -14.49 -4.64 3.35
N LEU A 168 -14.26 -5.94 3.44
CA LEU A 168 -14.16 -6.87 2.32
C LEU A 168 -15.49 -7.63 2.22
N ALA A 169 -16.21 -7.45 1.11
CA ALA A 169 -17.43 -8.19 0.87
C ALA A 169 -17.10 -9.67 0.58
N PRO A 170 -17.94 -10.62 1.03
CA PRO A 170 -17.70 -12.05 0.84
C PRO A 170 -18.01 -12.50 -0.59
N THR A 171 -17.26 -11.98 -1.55
CA THR A 171 -17.41 -12.27 -2.98
C THR A 171 -16.19 -13.01 -3.52
N PRO A 172 -16.30 -13.73 -4.65
CA PRO A 172 -15.15 -14.36 -5.30
C PRO A 172 -14.18 -13.38 -6.00
N TRP A 173 -14.49 -12.09 -6.03
CA TRP A 173 -13.66 -11.04 -6.65
C TRP A 173 -13.24 -10.00 -5.59
N THR A 174 -12.36 -9.08 -5.96
CA THR A 174 -12.03 -7.96 -5.07
C THR A 174 -13.23 -7.03 -4.99
N ASP A 175 -13.85 -6.95 -3.81
CA ASP A 175 -14.97 -6.06 -3.51
C ASP A 175 -14.75 -5.47 -2.12
N ALA A 176 -14.30 -4.22 -2.09
CA ALA A 176 -13.80 -3.57 -0.87
C ALA A 176 -14.30 -2.14 -0.74
N LEU A 177 -14.72 -1.77 0.48
CA LEU A 177 -14.97 -0.40 0.90
C LEU A 177 -13.93 0.01 1.94
N SER A 178 -13.17 1.07 1.66
CA SER A 178 -12.16 1.63 2.57
C SER A 178 -12.52 3.06 2.94
N ILE A 179 -12.33 3.38 4.22
CA ILE A 179 -12.46 4.73 4.78
C ILE A 179 -11.19 5.01 5.60
N GLY A 180 -10.37 5.91 5.09
CA GLY A 180 -9.15 6.41 5.70
C GLY A 180 -9.33 7.80 6.30
N PHE A 181 -8.64 8.06 7.41
CA PHE A 181 -8.54 9.37 8.03
C PHE A 181 -7.13 9.57 8.58
N GLY A 182 -6.53 10.73 8.31
CA GLY A 182 -5.19 11.06 8.80
C GLY A 182 -4.70 12.42 8.38
N SER A 183 -3.54 12.80 8.88
CA SER A 183 -2.87 14.04 8.50
C SER A 183 -1.99 13.77 7.28
N PRO A 184 -2.09 14.57 6.20
CA PRO A 184 -1.25 14.43 5.01
C PRO A 184 0.24 14.49 5.36
N VAL A 185 1.02 13.66 4.68
CA VAL A 185 2.48 13.77 4.73
C VAL A 185 2.89 14.91 3.81
N ALA A 186 3.65 15.86 4.34
CA ALA A 186 4.27 16.89 3.52
C ALA A 186 5.57 16.33 2.93
N HIS A 187 5.72 16.47 1.61
CA HIS A 187 6.99 16.28 0.93
C HIS A 187 7.71 17.63 0.93
N ASN A 188 8.86 17.67 1.61
CA ASN A 188 9.74 18.83 1.59
C ASN A 188 10.67 18.62 0.40
N HIS A 189 10.35 19.25 -0.74
CA HIS A 189 11.41 19.55 -1.70
C HIS A 189 12.22 20.67 -1.07
N ASP A 190 13.43 20.36 -0.63
CA ASP A 190 14.44 21.37 -0.34
C ASP A 190 14.76 22.02 -1.70
N HIS A 191 13.93 22.99 -2.11
CA HIS A 191 14.39 23.99 -3.05
C HIS A 191 15.53 24.67 -2.33
N GLY A 192 16.75 24.22 -2.58
CA GLY A 192 17.94 24.84 -2.02
C GLY A 192 17.78 26.34 -2.19
N ASP A 193 17.94 27.08 -1.10
CA ASP A 193 18.05 28.53 -1.08
C ASP A 193 19.15 28.93 -2.08
N HIS A 194 18.77 29.12 -3.34
CA HIS A 194 19.58 29.79 -4.31
C HIS A 194 19.43 31.26 -3.99
N ASP A 195 20.36 31.74 -3.16
CA ASP A 195 20.65 33.14 -2.92
C ASP A 195 20.41 33.95 -4.20
N ASP A 196 19.55 34.97 -4.07
CA ASP A 196 19.22 35.95 -5.07
C ASP A 196 20.46 36.43 -5.84
N HIS A 197 20.56 36.00 -7.10
CA HIS A 197 21.27 36.76 -8.11
C HIS A 197 20.36 36.96 -9.31
N ASP A 198 19.77 38.17 -9.35
CA ASP A 198 19.12 38.78 -10.48
C ASP A 198 19.93 38.56 -11.77
N ASP A 199 19.42 37.72 -12.69
CA ASP A 199 19.65 37.95 -14.11
C ASP A 199 18.53 37.40 -14.99
N HIS A 200 18.25 38.18 -16.03
CA HIS A 200 17.02 38.14 -16.81
C HIS A 200 16.83 36.86 -17.65
N GLY A 201 15.58 36.39 -17.68
CA GLY A 201 14.94 35.91 -18.92
C GLY A 201 14.87 34.40 -19.11
N GLY A 202 13.75 33.82 -18.69
CA GLY A 202 13.32 32.49 -19.09
C GLY A 202 12.14 32.04 -18.25
N GLY A 203 10.92 32.26 -18.73
CA GLY A 203 9.72 31.69 -18.11
C GLY A 203 9.72 30.18 -18.30
N GLY A 204 10.39 29.47 -17.40
CA GLY A 204 10.10 28.06 -17.13
C GLY A 204 8.79 28.02 -16.39
N HIS A 205 7.74 27.57 -17.06
CA HIS A 205 6.50 27.22 -16.38
C HIS A 205 6.79 25.96 -15.58
N ASP A 206 7.03 26.13 -14.28
CA ASP A 206 7.01 25.04 -13.32
C ASP A 206 5.56 24.54 -13.24
N HIS A 207 5.31 23.36 -13.78
CA HIS A 207 3.99 22.74 -13.85
C HIS A 207 3.76 21.75 -12.69
N GLY A 208 4.74 21.57 -11.80
CA GLY A 208 4.59 20.78 -10.57
C GLY A 208 3.80 21.52 -9.49
N GLU A 209 3.87 22.86 -9.48
CA GLU A 209 3.33 23.64 -8.35
C GLU A 209 1.79 23.67 -8.25
N GLU A 210 1.02 23.45 -9.31
CA GLU A 210 -0.44 23.65 -9.23
C GLU A 210 -1.14 22.67 -8.26
N ALA A 211 -0.65 21.43 -8.18
CA ALA A 211 -1.15 20.43 -7.23
C ALA A 211 -0.46 20.54 -5.86
N GLU A 212 0.83 20.89 -5.83
CA GLU A 212 1.60 21.19 -4.61
C GLU A 212 0.96 22.36 -3.81
N MET A 213 0.49 23.39 -4.51
CA MET A 213 -0.14 24.59 -3.94
C MET A 213 -1.57 24.33 -3.44
N ALA A 214 -2.16 23.18 -3.81
CA ALA A 214 -3.45 22.71 -3.31
C ALA A 214 -3.30 21.72 -2.13
N ARG A 215 -2.12 21.69 -1.48
CA ARG A 215 -1.84 20.79 -0.36
C ARG A 215 -2.88 20.90 0.74
N LEU A 216 -3.31 19.73 1.19
CA LEU A 216 -4.33 19.56 2.20
C LEU A 216 -3.72 19.96 3.56
N ALA A 217 -3.91 21.22 3.96
CA ALA A 217 -3.43 21.75 5.24
C ALA A 217 -4.22 21.22 6.47
N GLN A 218 -5.18 20.33 6.24
CA GLN A 218 -6.07 19.76 7.23
C GLN A 218 -6.08 18.24 7.10
N ASP A 219 -6.59 17.57 8.13
CA ASP A 219 -6.80 16.13 8.08
C ASP A 219 -7.67 15.74 6.88
N VAL A 220 -7.32 14.61 6.26
CA VAL A 220 -7.97 14.11 5.06
C VAL A 220 -8.85 12.92 5.37
N ILE A 221 -9.96 12.81 4.64
CA ILE A 221 -10.78 11.60 4.60
C ILE A 221 -10.69 11.02 3.20
N ALA A 222 -10.21 9.78 3.08
CA ALA A 222 -10.18 9.04 1.84
C ALA A 222 -11.26 7.95 1.86
N VAL A 223 -12.26 8.05 0.97
CA VAL A 223 -13.28 7.02 0.81
C VAL A 223 -13.12 6.35 -0.54
N ARG A 224 -13.04 5.03 -0.55
CA ARG A 224 -12.92 4.27 -1.78
C ARG A 224 -13.76 3.01 -1.74
N TYR A 225 -14.58 2.85 -2.76
CA TYR A 225 -15.17 1.58 -3.12
C TYR A 225 -14.43 1.02 -4.33
N GLN A 226 -13.94 -0.21 -4.25
CA GLN A 226 -13.30 -0.91 -5.36
C GLN A 226 -13.96 -2.27 -5.58
N ALA A 227 -14.51 -2.45 -6.77
CA ALA A 227 -14.93 -3.74 -7.29
C ALA A 227 -14.09 -4.05 -8.54
N GLN A 228 -13.18 -5.02 -8.47
CA GLN A 228 -12.46 -5.51 -9.65
C GLN A 228 -13.16 -6.76 -10.16
N PHE A 229 -14.10 -6.57 -11.07
CA PHE A 229 -14.82 -7.63 -11.75
C PHE A 229 -14.21 -7.85 -13.13
N GLY A 230 -13.90 -9.10 -13.49
CA GLY A 230 -13.14 -9.43 -14.69
C GLY A 230 -13.93 -10.06 -15.85
N PRO A 231 -15.00 -9.48 -16.40
CA PRO A 231 -15.38 -9.76 -17.78
C PRO A 231 -14.67 -8.74 -18.67
N ASN A 232 -13.78 -9.21 -19.55
CA ASN A 232 -13.47 -8.42 -20.75
C ASN A 232 -14.74 -8.25 -21.61
N ASP A 233 -14.64 -7.55 -22.75
CA ASP A 233 -15.75 -7.40 -23.71
C ASP A 233 -16.37 -8.75 -24.16
N PHE A 234 -15.69 -9.87 -23.88
CA PHE A 234 -16.10 -11.24 -24.18
C PHE A 234 -16.48 -12.06 -22.94
N HIS A 235 -16.69 -11.44 -21.77
CA HIS A 235 -17.07 -12.11 -20.53
C HIS A 235 -16.06 -13.18 -20.07
N ARG A 236 -14.76 -12.96 -20.31
CA ARG A 236 -13.68 -13.83 -19.84
C ARG A 236 -12.83 -13.14 -18.79
N PHE A 237 -12.46 -13.90 -17.76
CA PHE A 237 -11.49 -13.51 -16.75
C PHE A 237 -10.12 -13.28 -17.38
N ARG A 238 -9.53 -12.10 -17.14
CA ARG A 238 -8.08 -11.94 -17.27
C ARG A 238 -7.46 -12.69 -16.09
N VAL A 239 -6.62 -13.67 -16.40
CA VAL A 239 -5.75 -14.37 -15.44
C VAL A 239 -4.48 -13.54 -15.29
#